data_AF-A0A8D5R201-F1
#
_entry.id   AF-A0A8D5R201-F1
#
_cell.length_a   1.000
_cell.length_b   1.000
_cell.length_c   1.000
_cell.angle_alpha   90.00
_cell.angle_beta   90.00
_cell.angle_gamma   90.00
#
_symmetry.space_group_name_H-M   'P 1'
#
loop_
_entity.id
_entity.type
_entity.pdbx_description
1 polymer ?
#
loop_
_entity_poly.entity_id
_entity_poly.type
_entity_poly.pdbx_seq_one_letter_code
_entity_poly.pdbx_strand_id
1 'polypeptide(L)'
;GYKVIDADQLVHDMQAKGGRLYSALLDWLGEEILLSNGELNRPKLGQLIFSNEEMRQRSAEIQGTIIREELAAQKDYLAKKEDVFFMDIPLLIENGYQDWFDQIWLVAVLPEIQCQRLMKRNHLSVEEAKLRIDSQMSLAEKMPYASLVLDNNGSLDDLK
;
A
#
# COMPACT_ATOMS: atom_id res chain seq x y z
N GLY A 1 -20.81 3.42 -10.21
CA GLY A 1 -19.47 4.03 -10.13
C GLY A 1 -18.46 3.08 -10.73
N TYR A 2 -17.22 3.52 -10.89
CA TYR A 2 -16.14 2.66 -11.41
C TYR A 2 -15.72 1.58 -10.40
N LYS A 3 -15.18 0.48 -10.90
CA LYS A 3 -14.54 -0.53 -10.07
C LYS A 3 -13.20 -0.02 -9.56
N VAL A 4 -12.88 -0.33 -8.31
CA VAL A 4 -11.62 0.04 -7.67
C VAL A 4 -10.98 -1.22 -7.09
N ILE A 5 -9.73 -1.48 -7.44
CA ILE A 5 -8.88 -2.44 -6.74
C ILE A 5 -8.12 -1.66 -5.67
N ASP A 6 -8.47 -1.88 -4.41
CA ASP A 6 -7.73 -1.32 -3.26
C ASP A 6 -6.60 -2.29 -2.91
N ALA A 7 -5.35 -1.87 -3.13
CA ALA A 7 -4.18 -2.72 -2.89
C ALA A 7 -4.00 -3.06 -1.42
N ASP A 8 -4.29 -2.13 -0.50
CA ASP A 8 -4.16 -2.35 0.94
C ASP A 8 -5.21 -3.37 1.42
N GLN A 9 -6.45 -3.26 0.93
CA GLN A 9 -7.50 -4.23 1.22
C GLN A 9 -7.15 -5.61 0.63
N LEU A 10 -6.62 -5.66 -0.59
CA LEU A 10 -6.20 -6.93 -1.20
C LEU A 10 -5.09 -7.62 -0.40
N VAL A 11 -4.10 -6.87 0.07
CA VAL A 11 -3.05 -7.39 0.96
C VAL A 11 -3.65 -7.87 2.28
N HIS A 12 -4.59 -7.12 2.85
CA HIS A 12 -5.27 -7.50 4.08
C HIS A 12 -6.01 -8.83 3.93
N ASP A 13 -6.74 -9.02 2.83
CA ASP A 13 -7.49 -10.23 2.54
C ASP A 13 -6.56 -11.43 2.32
N MET A 14 -5.45 -11.25 1.62
CA MET A 14 -4.44 -12.31 1.42
C MET A 14 -3.74 -12.73 2.72
N GLN A 15 -3.70 -11.85 3.73
CA GLN A 15 -3.16 -12.13 5.06
C GLN A 15 -4.18 -12.80 5.99
N ALA A 16 -5.46 -12.87 5.61
CA ALA A 16 -6.46 -13.61 6.37
C ALA A 16 -6.16 -15.12 6.36
N LYS A 17 -6.70 -15.84 7.34
CA LYS A 17 -6.46 -17.27 7.52
C LYS A 17 -6.80 -18.06 6.25
N GLY A 18 -5.83 -18.82 5.74
CA GLY A 18 -5.95 -19.57 4.48
C GLY A 18 -5.60 -18.78 3.22
N GLY A 19 -5.29 -17.50 3.35
CA GLY A 19 -4.81 -16.67 2.25
C GLY A 19 -3.40 -17.01 1.80
N ARG A 20 -3.02 -16.52 0.62
CA ARG A 20 -1.73 -16.81 0.01
C ARG A 20 -0.55 -16.19 0.77
N LEU A 21 -0.70 -14.93 1.21
CA LEU A 21 0.31 -14.28 2.07
C LEU A 21 0.35 -14.93 3.45
N TYR A 22 -0.80 -15.28 4.03
CA TYR A 22 -0.88 -15.99 5.30
C TYR A 22 -0.03 -17.28 5.28
N SER A 23 -0.22 -18.11 4.25
CA SER A 23 0.50 -19.37 4.09
C SER A 23 2.01 -19.15 3.90
N ALA A 24 2.40 -18.23 3.03
CA ALA A 24 3.81 -17.92 2.78
C ALA A 24 4.53 -17.37 4.03
N LEU A 25 3.85 -16.55 4.84
CA LEU A 25 4.40 -16.04 6.09
C LEU A 25 4.54 -17.14 7.15
N LEU A 26 3.60 -18.09 7.21
CA LEU A 26 3.70 -19.24 8.11
C LEU A 26 4.82 -20.20 7.70
N ASP A 27 4.98 -20.46 6.40
CA ASP A 27 6.06 -21.31 5.89
C ASP A 27 7.43 -20.72 6.22
N TRP A 28 7.53 -19.39 6.24
CA TRP A 28 8.78 -18.71 6.56
C TRP A 28 9.05 -18.54 8.06
N LEU A 29 8.07 -18.04 8.82
CA LEU A 29 8.25 -17.64 10.23
C LEU A 29 7.71 -18.66 11.23
N GLY A 30 6.96 -19.66 10.78
CA GLY A 30 6.32 -20.67 11.62
C GLY A 30 5.08 -20.15 12.37
N GLU A 31 4.47 -21.02 13.16
CA GLU A 31 3.22 -20.74 13.89
C GLU A 31 3.37 -19.69 15.00
N GLU A 32 4.59 -19.27 15.34
CA GLU A 32 4.81 -18.27 16.37
C GLU A 32 4.21 -16.90 16.02
N ILE A 33 3.92 -16.64 14.74
CA ILE A 33 3.24 -15.42 14.29
C ILE A 33 1.72 -15.47 14.46
N LEU A 34 1.17 -16.56 15.01
CA LEU A 34 -0.27 -16.74 15.19
C LEU A 34 -0.76 -16.32 16.57
N LEU A 35 -2.00 -15.85 16.61
CA LEU A 35 -2.83 -15.77 17.80
C LEU A 35 -3.45 -17.14 18.11
N SER A 36 -4.02 -17.30 19.30
CA SER A 36 -4.69 -18.54 19.72
C SER A 36 -5.90 -18.93 18.85
N ASN A 37 -6.50 -17.97 18.14
CA ASN A 37 -7.58 -18.22 17.18
C ASN A 37 -7.07 -18.63 15.78
N GLY A 38 -5.74 -18.65 15.57
CA GLY A 38 -5.08 -18.98 14.31
C GLY A 38 -5.02 -17.82 13.31
N GLU A 39 -5.36 -16.60 13.69
CA GLU A 39 -5.12 -15.40 12.88
C GLU A 39 -3.68 -14.88 13.08
N LEU A 40 -3.19 -14.05 12.15
CA LEU A 40 -1.88 -13.42 12.29
C LEU A 40 -1.88 -12.43 13.46
N ASN A 41 -0.91 -12.58 14.34
CA ASN A 41 -0.55 -11.60 15.34
C ASN A 41 0.21 -10.44 14.67
N ARG A 42 -0.53 -9.45 14.15
CA ARG A 42 0.03 -8.30 13.40
C ARG A 42 1.14 -7.55 14.17
N PRO A 43 0.99 -7.25 15.49
CA PRO A 43 2.09 -6.66 16.26
C PRO A 43 3.36 -7.50 16.26
N LYS A 44 3.24 -8.81 16.51
CA LYS A 44 4.39 -9.72 16.54
C LYS A 44 5.03 -9.90 15.16
N LEU A 45 4.22 -10.04 14.12
CA LEU A 45 4.68 -10.10 12.74
C LEU A 45 5.48 -8.84 12.38
N GLY A 46 4.95 -7.66 12.71
CA GLY A 46 5.66 -6.40 12.53
C GLY A 46 7.00 -6.39 13.27
N GLN A 47 7.01 -6.77 14.55
CA GLN A 47 8.24 -6.83 15.34
C GLN A 47 9.32 -7.74 14.72
N LEU A 48 8.93 -8.91 14.20
CA LEU A 48 9.85 -9.84 13.54
C LEU A 48 10.38 -9.28 12.21
N ILE A 49 9.49 -8.76 11.36
CA ILE A 49 9.87 -8.17 10.07
C ILE A 49 10.83 -6.98 10.28
N PHE A 50 10.55 -6.11 11.24
CA PHE A 50 11.34 -4.91 11.49
C PHE A 50 12.55 -5.14 12.42
N SER A 51 12.79 -6.37 12.88
CA SER A 51 13.86 -6.71 13.83
C SER A 51 15.27 -6.44 13.28
N ASN A 52 15.50 -6.67 11.99
CA ASN A 52 16.76 -6.40 11.32
C ASN A 52 16.56 -6.22 9.80
N GLU A 53 17.62 -5.85 9.09
CA GLU A 53 17.57 -5.59 7.65
C GLU A 53 17.29 -6.83 6.80
N GLU A 54 17.89 -7.97 7.15
CA GLU A 54 17.69 -9.24 6.44
C GLU A 54 16.21 -9.68 6.48
N MET A 55 15.56 -9.55 7.64
CA MET A 55 14.14 -9.86 7.80
C MET A 55 13.25 -8.92 6.97
N ARG A 56 13.59 -7.63 6.90
CA ARG A 56 12.86 -6.67 6.06
C ARG A 56 13.00 -7.01 4.58
N GLN A 57 14.21 -7.31 4.12
CA GLN A 57 14.47 -7.66 2.73
C GLN A 57 13.73 -8.95 2.35
N ARG A 58 13.85 -10.00 3.16
CA ARG A 58 13.17 -11.27 2.91
C ARG A 58 11.64 -11.16 2.94
N SER A 59 11.11 -10.36 3.87
CA SER A 59 9.68 -10.02 3.89
C SER A 59 9.25 -9.30 2.61
N ALA A 60 10.03 -8.32 2.15
CA ALA A 60 9.74 -7.57 0.93
C ALA A 60 9.75 -8.49 -0.32
N GLU A 61 10.67 -9.44 -0.39
CA GLU A 61 10.74 -10.42 -1.49
C GLU A 61 9.52 -11.36 -1.51
N ILE A 62 9.22 -11.99 -0.38
CA ILE A 62 8.11 -12.96 -0.26
C ILE A 62 6.78 -12.26 -0.52
N GLN A 63 6.52 -11.17 0.20
CA GLN A 63 5.24 -10.47 0.08
C GLN A 63 5.13 -9.74 -1.26
N GLY A 64 6.19 -9.07 -1.70
CA GLY A 64 6.19 -8.28 -2.93
C GLY A 64 5.88 -9.12 -4.16
N THR A 65 6.45 -10.32 -4.26
CA THR A 65 6.17 -11.24 -5.38
C THR A 65 4.70 -11.64 -5.40
N ILE A 66 4.16 -12.09 -4.27
CA ILE A 66 2.76 -12.54 -4.16
C ILE A 66 1.79 -11.39 -4.43
N ILE A 67 2.05 -10.22 -3.86
CA ILE A 67 1.21 -9.02 -4.04
C ILE A 67 1.19 -8.59 -5.51
N ARG A 68 2.37 -8.56 -6.15
CA ARG A 68 2.48 -8.19 -7.57
C ARG A 68 1.70 -9.15 -8.47
N GLU A 69 1.80 -10.45 -8.23
CA GLU A 69 1.03 -11.43 -9.00
C GLU A 69 -0.47 -11.30 -8.80
N GLU A 70 -0.94 -11.11 -7.57
CA GLU A 70 -2.37 -10.96 -7.28
C GLU A 70 -2.93 -9.67 -7.88
N LEU A 71 -2.24 -8.54 -7.74
CA LEU A 71 -2.64 -7.27 -8.36
C LEU A 71 -2.72 -7.40 -9.88
N ALA A 72 -1.74 -8.07 -10.52
CA ALA A 72 -1.76 -8.31 -11.96
C ALA A 72 -2.95 -9.18 -12.38
N ALA A 73 -3.25 -10.24 -11.63
CA ALA A 73 -4.40 -11.11 -11.89
C ALA A 73 -5.73 -10.37 -11.79
N GLN A 74 -5.92 -9.55 -10.74
CA GLN A 74 -7.13 -8.73 -10.57
C GLN A 74 -7.26 -7.67 -11.67
N LYS A 75 -6.16 -7.01 -12.03
CA LYS A 75 -6.09 -6.05 -13.13
C LYS A 75 -6.51 -6.70 -14.46
N ASP A 76 -5.93 -7.84 -14.81
CA ASP A 76 -6.21 -8.54 -16.07
C ASP A 76 -7.63 -9.11 -16.11
N TYR A 77 -8.19 -9.48 -14.95
CA TYR A 77 -9.58 -9.89 -14.83
C TYR A 77 -10.55 -8.72 -15.07
N LEU A 78 -10.30 -7.55 -14.46
CA LEU A 78 -11.15 -6.37 -14.67
C LEU A 78 -11.02 -5.78 -16.07
N ALA A 79 -9.81 -5.79 -16.65
CA ALA A 79 -9.58 -5.31 -18.02
C ALA A 79 -10.38 -6.07 -19.09
N LYS A 80 -10.87 -7.28 -18.78
CA LYS A 80 -11.75 -8.07 -19.67
C LYS A 80 -13.23 -7.74 -19.52
N LYS A 81 -13.62 -7.00 -18.47
CA LYS A 81 -15.01 -6.81 -18.04
C LYS A 81 -15.44 -5.35 -18.00
N GLU A 82 -14.49 -4.45 -17.77
CA GLU A 82 -14.72 -3.04 -17.57
C GLU A 82 -13.86 -2.25 -18.56
N ASP A 83 -14.45 -1.25 -19.22
CA ASP A 83 -13.70 -0.34 -20.10
C ASP A 83 -12.78 0.59 -19.29
N VAL A 84 -13.19 0.93 -18.06
CA VAL A 84 -12.46 1.79 -17.13
C VAL A 84 -12.59 1.26 -15.70
N PHE A 85 -11.47 1.12 -15.01
CA PHE A 85 -11.39 0.80 -13.58
C PHE A 85 -10.20 1.53 -12.97
N PHE A 86 -10.17 1.63 -11.64
CA PHE A 86 -9.09 2.27 -10.89
C PHE A 86 -8.37 1.23 -10.03
N MET A 87 -7.09 1.46 -9.78
CA MET A 87 -6.34 0.74 -8.76
C MET A 87 -5.76 1.78 -7.81
N ASP A 88 -6.09 1.69 -6.53
CA ASP A 88 -5.51 2.52 -5.47
C ASP A 88 -4.27 1.80 -4.92
N ILE A 89 -3.08 2.33 -5.25
CA ILE A 89 -1.79 1.73 -4.89
C ILE A 89 -0.90 2.81 -4.27
N PRO A 90 -0.72 2.85 -2.94
CA PRO A 90 0.05 3.89 -2.26
C PRO A 90 1.52 4.00 -2.71
N LEU A 91 2.14 2.86 -3.01
CA LEU A 91 3.54 2.73 -3.44
C LEU A 91 3.66 2.35 -4.92
N LEU A 92 2.79 2.90 -5.77
CA LEU A 92 2.72 2.59 -7.21
C LEU A 92 4.07 2.81 -7.89
N ILE A 93 4.65 3.99 -7.70
CA ILE A 93 5.86 4.42 -8.40
C ILE A 93 7.10 3.77 -7.76
N GLU A 94 7.15 3.74 -6.43
CA GLU A 94 8.24 3.16 -5.65
C GLU A 94 8.48 1.67 -5.97
N ASN A 95 7.40 0.93 -6.28
CA ASN A 95 7.46 -0.48 -6.63
C ASN A 95 7.50 -0.75 -8.14
N GLY A 96 7.64 0.29 -8.97
CA GLY A 96 7.83 0.12 -10.41
C GLY A 96 6.57 -0.33 -11.17
N TYR A 97 5.37 0.04 -10.71
CA TYR A 97 4.11 -0.32 -11.36
C TYR A 97 3.68 0.64 -12.47
N GLN A 98 4.44 1.72 -12.75
CA GLN A 98 4.01 2.77 -13.68
C GLN A 98 3.61 2.25 -15.07
N ASP A 99 4.29 1.22 -15.58
CA ASP A 99 4.05 0.67 -16.91
C ASP A 99 2.79 -0.22 -17.00
N TRP A 100 2.04 -0.38 -15.90
CA TRP A 100 0.79 -1.15 -15.88
C TRP A 100 -0.43 -0.33 -16.26
N PHE A 101 -0.31 0.99 -16.31
CA PHE A 101 -1.45 1.92 -16.36
C PHE A 101 -1.42 2.78 -17.62
N ASP A 102 -2.59 2.99 -18.22
CA ASP A 102 -2.76 3.96 -19.30
C ASP A 102 -2.71 5.42 -18.80
N GLN A 103 -3.10 5.62 -17.54
CA GLN A 103 -3.13 6.91 -16.86
C GLN A 103 -2.77 6.73 -15.38
N ILE A 104 -1.92 7.61 -14.84
CA ILE A 104 -1.57 7.66 -13.42
C ILE A 104 -2.11 8.97 -12.84
N TRP A 105 -3.01 8.88 -11.87
CA TRP A 105 -3.61 10.03 -11.21
C TRP A 105 -2.99 10.21 -9.83
N LEU A 106 -2.36 11.37 -9.60
CA LEU A 106 -1.67 11.68 -8.36
C LEU A 106 -2.50 12.66 -7.53
N VAL A 107 -2.93 12.24 -6.35
CA VAL A 107 -3.56 13.13 -5.36
C VAL A 107 -2.47 13.88 -4.60
N ALA A 108 -2.29 15.15 -4.92
CA ALA A 108 -1.27 16.03 -4.35
C ALA A 108 -1.80 16.81 -3.15
N VAL A 109 -0.99 16.87 -2.11
CA VAL A 109 -1.25 17.69 -0.92
C VAL A 109 0.07 18.30 -0.42
N LEU A 110 0.01 19.54 0.05
CA LEU A 110 1.18 20.21 0.62
C LEU A 110 1.69 19.44 1.84
N PRO A 111 3.02 19.31 2.04
CA PRO A 111 3.59 18.53 3.15
C PRO A 111 3.07 18.94 4.53
N GLU A 112 2.83 20.24 4.73
CA GLU A 112 2.29 20.77 5.99
C GLU A 112 0.86 20.25 6.26
N ILE A 113 0.01 20.26 5.23
CA ILE A 113 -1.38 19.76 5.33
C ILE A 113 -1.38 18.23 5.47
N GLN A 114 -0.50 17.54 4.73
CA GLN A 114 -0.33 16.08 4.84
C GLN A 114 0.04 15.69 6.28
N CYS A 115 1.03 16.37 6.87
CA CYS A 115 1.48 16.15 8.23
C CYS A 115 0.33 16.38 9.23
N GLN A 116 -0.38 17.51 9.12
CA GLN A 116 -1.51 17.83 9.99
C GLN A 116 -2.63 16.77 9.91
N ARG A 117 -2.99 16.33 8.70
CA ARG A 117 -4.01 15.30 8.49
C ARG A 117 -3.57 13.95 9.06
N LEU A 118 -2.32 13.57 8.85
CA LEU A 118 -1.77 12.31 9.35
C LEU A 118 -1.72 12.27 10.88
N MET A 119 -1.26 13.36 11.52
CA MET A 119 -1.28 13.50 12.98
C MET A 119 -2.69 13.38 13.54
N LYS A 120 -3.65 14.08 12.94
CA LYS A 120 -5.04 14.07 13.40
C LYS A 120 -5.71 12.70 13.24
N ARG A 121 -5.47 12.01 12.13
CA ARG A 121 -6.09 10.71 11.82
C ARG A 121 -5.50 9.58 12.66
N ASN A 122 -4.18 9.58 12.87
CA ASN A 122 -3.46 8.46 13.46
C ASN A 122 -2.98 8.73 14.90
N HIS A 123 -3.32 9.89 15.47
CA HIS A 123 -2.89 10.33 16.81
C HIS A 123 -1.36 10.30 17.01
N LEU A 124 -0.62 10.78 16.01
CA LEU A 124 0.86 10.77 15.97
C LEU A 124 1.47 12.09 16.41
N SER A 125 2.72 12.04 16.88
CA SER A 125 3.57 13.22 17.02
C SER A 125 3.94 13.81 15.66
N VAL A 126 4.42 15.06 15.64
CA VAL A 126 4.89 15.68 14.40
C VAL A 126 6.14 14.97 13.84
N GLU A 127 7.01 14.50 14.72
CA GLU A 127 8.21 13.74 14.37
C GLU A 127 7.84 12.39 13.75
N GLU A 128 6.89 11.66 14.34
CA GLU A 128 6.39 10.39 13.80
C GLU A 128 5.69 10.57 12.46
N ALA A 129 4.91 11.64 12.29
CA ALA A 129 4.25 11.94 11.03
C ALA A 129 5.26 12.26 9.93
N LYS A 130 6.28 13.09 10.22
CA LYS A 130 7.36 13.42 9.29
C LYS A 130 8.16 12.19 8.87
N LEU A 131 8.58 11.35 9.83
CA LEU A 131 9.30 10.11 9.54
C LEU A 131 8.55 9.19 8.55
N ARG A 132 7.22 9.12 8.66
CA ARG A 132 6.39 8.34 7.74
C ARG A 132 6.29 9.00 6.36
N ILE A 133 6.17 10.32 6.28
CA ILE A 133 6.13 11.05 5.01
C ILE A 133 7.48 10.90 4.29
N ASP A 134 8.58 11.10 5.01
CA ASP A 134 9.94 11.06 4.48
C ASP A 134 10.40 9.64 4.09
N SER A 135 9.71 8.60 4.58
CA SER A 135 9.95 7.21 4.15
C SER A 135 9.43 6.88 2.74
N GLN A 136 8.64 7.78 2.15
CA GLN A 136 8.06 7.61 0.82
C GLN A 136 8.73 8.54 -0.19
N MET A 137 8.57 8.23 -1.48
CA MET A 137 9.04 9.13 -2.54
C MET A 137 8.32 10.49 -2.42
N SER A 138 9.07 11.58 -2.58
CA SER A 138 8.51 12.91 -2.40
C SER A 138 7.47 13.23 -3.49
N LEU A 139 6.54 14.14 -3.19
CA LEU A 139 5.54 14.58 -4.17
C LEU A 139 6.21 15.06 -5.47
N ALA A 140 7.31 15.81 -5.35
CA ALA A 140 8.06 16.34 -6.48
C ALA A 140 8.65 15.24 -7.38
N GLU A 141 9.09 14.13 -6.80
CA GLU A 141 9.57 12.97 -7.53
C GLU A 141 8.44 12.13 -8.15
N LYS A 142 7.23 12.17 -7.57
CA LYS A 142 6.04 11.50 -8.12
C LYS A 142 5.42 12.24 -9.30
N MET A 143 5.47 13.58 -9.31
CA MET A 143 4.84 14.42 -10.34
C MET A 143 5.16 14.03 -11.80
N PRO A 144 6.42 13.70 -12.17
CA PRO A 144 6.77 13.36 -13.56
C PRO A 144 6.06 12.10 -14.09
N TYR A 145 5.59 11.21 -13.20
CA TYR A 145 4.88 9.99 -13.58
C TYR A 145 3.36 10.22 -13.74
N ALA A 146 2.84 11.34 -13.24
CA ALA A 146 1.40 11.60 -13.20
C ALA A 146 0.89 12.10 -14.56
N SER A 147 -0.15 11.46 -15.08
CA SER A 147 -0.93 11.94 -16.22
C SER A 147 -1.91 13.04 -15.81
N LEU A 148 -2.38 12.98 -14.57
CA LEU A 148 -3.22 14.00 -13.94
C LEU A 148 -2.78 14.20 -12.48
N VAL A 149 -2.69 15.45 -12.05
CA VAL A 149 -2.44 15.82 -10.66
C VAL A 149 -3.70 16.47 -10.10
N LEU A 150 -4.25 15.88 -9.04
CA LEU A 150 -5.42 16.38 -8.33
C LEU A 150 -4.98 17.14 -7.08
N ASP A 151 -5.35 18.41 -6.96
CA ASP A 151 -5.08 19.22 -5.77
C ASP A 151 -6.06 18.85 -4.66
N ASN A 152 -5.54 18.38 -3.53
CA ASN A 152 -6.29 18.01 -2.34
C ASN A 152 -5.87 18.82 -1.10
N ASN A 153 -5.49 20.08 -1.29
CA ASN A 153 -5.15 20.99 -0.21
C ASN A 153 -6.40 21.48 0.55
N GLY A 154 -7.53 21.59 -0.14
CA GLY A 154 -8.80 22.10 0.40
C GLY A 154 -9.71 21.02 1.01
N SER A 155 -11.00 21.30 1.02
CA SER A 155 -12.06 20.36 1.41
C SER A 155 -12.37 19.36 0.29
N LEU A 156 -13.27 18.41 0.55
CA LEU A 156 -13.73 17.47 -0.49
C LEU A 156 -14.38 18.19 -1.69
N ASP A 157 -15.06 19.31 -1.44
CA ASP A 157 -15.69 20.13 -2.48
C ASP A 157 -14.67 20.92 -3.32
N ASP A 158 -13.47 21.10 -2.78
CA ASP A 158 -12.37 21.81 -3.44
C ASP A 158 -11.47 20.89 -4.27
N LEU A 159 -11.65 19.57 -4.16
CA LEU A 159 -10.86 18.56 -4.87
C LEU A 159 -11.01 18.76 -6.39
N LYS A 160 -9.89 19.07 -7.06
CA LYS A 160 -9.85 19.42 -8.49
C LYS A 160 -8.64 18.83 -9.19
#